data_AF-A0A945YGB8-F1
#
_entry.id   AF-A0A945YGB8-F1
#
_cell.length_a   1.000
_cell.length_b   1.000
_cell.length_c   1.000
_cell.angle_alpha   90.00
_cell.angle_beta   90.00
_cell.angle_gamma   90.00
#
_symmetry.space_group_name_H-M   'P 1'
#
loop_
_entity.id
_entity.type
_entity.pdbx_description
1 polymer ?
#
loop_
_entity_poly.entity_id
_entity_poly.type
_entity_poly.pdbx_seq_one_letter_code
_entity_poly.pdbx_strand_id
1 'polypeptide(L)'
;MTAARLCGVNRKTSSYFFLRLREIIALELEVESEAMFGGEIEVDESYFGGRRKGRRGRGAGGKIPVFGLLKRGGKVYTKIIPNASSAILMPIMERRIAPDSIIYSDSWKGYNVLDVPAFKHFRIGTNIVNL
;
A
#
# COMPACT_ATOMS: atom_id res chain seq x y z
N MET A 1 25.00 3.33 -9.84
CA MET A 1 25.06 2.45 -11.04
C MET A 1 23.62 2.11 -11.44
N THR A 2 23.25 2.09 -12.73
CA THR A 2 21.87 1.80 -13.17
C THR A 2 21.73 0.37 -13.68
N ALA A 3 20.54 -0.22 -13.61
CA ALA A 3 20.26 -1.56 -14.13
C ALA A 3 20.70 -1.74 -15.60
N ALA A 4 20.44 -0.73 -16.45
CA ALA A 4 20.90 -0.72 -17.84
C ALA A 4 22.42 -0.87 -17.98
N ARG A 5 23.20 -0.20 -17.11
CA ARG A 5 24.67 -0.30 -17.10
C ARG A 5 25.16 -1.65 -16.56
N LEU A 6 24.48 -2.21 -15.55
CA LEU A 6 24.81 -3.52 -14.99
C LEU A 6 24.62 -4.64 -16.02
N CYS A 7 23.52 -4.59 -16.78
CA CYS A 7 23.19 -5.62 -17.76
C CYS A 7 23.73 -5.33 -19.17
N GLY A 8 24.44 -4.21 -19.39
CA GLY A 8 24.99 -3.85 -20.69
C GLY A 8 23.96 -3.53 -21.77
N VAL A 9 22.76 -3.05 -21.41
CA VAL A 9 21.65 -2.79 -22.36
C VAL A 9 21.31 -1.31 -22.45
N ASN A 10 20.60 -0.93 -23.52
CA ASN A 10 20.06 0.43 -23.66
C ASN A 10 19.08 0.74 -22.50
N ARG A 11 19.09 1.99 -22.01
CA ARG A 11 18.17 2.45 -20.97
C ARG A 11 16.70 2.21 -21.31
N LYS A 12 16.29 2.42 -22.57
CA LYS A 12 14.91 2.17 -23.03
C LYS A 12 14.56 0.68 -22.93
N THR A 13 15.47 -0.20 -23.31
CA THR A 13 15.32 -1.65 -23.19
C THR A 13 15.15 -2.06 -21.73
N SER A 14 16.01 -1.59 -20.82
CA SER A 14 15.88 -1.85 -19.38
C SER A 14 14.55 -1.36 -18.82
N SER A 15 14.11 -0.14 -19.18
CA SER A 15 12.81 0.39 -18.77
C SER A 15 11.64 -0.45 -19.29
N TYR A 16 11.72 -0.93 -20.53
CA TYR A 16 10.71 -1.79 -21.14
C TYR A 16 10.59 -3.11 -20.38
N PHE A 17 11.71 -3.79 -20.06
CA PHE A 17 11.67 -5.01 -19.26
C PHE A 17 11.08 -4.80 -17.87
N PHE A 18 11.44 -3.71 -17.18
CA PHE A 18 10.82 -3.40 -15.90
C PHE A 18 9.31 -3.13 -16.01
N LEU A 19 8.85 -2.53 -17.11
CA LEU A 19 7.41 -2.37 -17.34
C LEU A 19 6.73 -3.73 -17.49
N ARG A 20 7.28 -4.62 -18.34
CA ARG A 20 6.73 -5.97 -18.53
C ARG A 20 6.70 -6.78 -17.24
N LEU A 21 7.75 -6.70 -16.42
CA LEU A 21 7.79 -7.36 -15.11
C LEU A 21 6.70 -6.82 -14.18
N ARG A 22 6.47 -5.50 -14.15
CA ARG A 22 5.39 -4.91 -13.33
C ARG A 22 4.01 -5.35 -13.81
N GLU A 23 3.79 -5.46 -15.12
CA GLU A 23 2.53 -5.95 -15.68
C GLU A 23 2.27 -7.41 -15.29
N ILE A 24 3.30 -8.27 -15.36
CA ILE A 24 3.19 -9.67 -14.93
C ILE A 24 2.88 -9.76 -13.43
N ILE A 25 3.60 -8.98 -12.59
CA ILE A 25 3.35 -8.94 -11.15
C ILE A 25 1.92 -8.47 -10.86
N ALA A 26 1.43 -7.45 -11.57
CA ALA A 26 0.07 -6.95 -11.38
C ALA A 26 -0.98 -8.02 -11.73
N LEU A 27 -0.82 -8.71 -12.86
CA LEU A 27 -1.71 -9.80 -13.26
C LEU A 27 -1.71 -10.96 -12.25
N GLU A 28 -0.53 -11.38 -11.78
CA GLU A 28 -0.41 -12.47 -10.81
C GLU A 28 -1.07 -12.09 -9.47
N LEU A 29 -0.84 -10.85 -9.01
CA LEU A 29 -1.47 -10.35 -7.79
C LEU A 29 -2.99 -10.23 -7.92
N GLU A 30 -3.51 -9.90 -9.10
CA GLU A 30 -4.96 -9.88 -9.37
C GLU A 30 -5.57 -11.29 -9.34
N VAL A 31 -4.87 -12.29 -9.86
CA VAL A 31 -5.32 -13.70 -9.82
C VAL A 31 -5.31 -14.25 -8.39
N GLU A 32 -4.29 -13.90 -7.60
CA GLU A 32 -4.18 -14.32 -6.20
C GLU A 32 -5.12 -13.55 -5.25
N SER A 33 -5.75 -12.48 -5.74
CA SER A 33 -6.46 -11.47 -4.97
C SER A 33 -7.88 -11.88 -4.52
N GLU A 34 -8.08 -13.09 -4.00
CA GLU A 34 -9.33 -13.41 -3.27
C GLU A 34 -9.11 -13.85 -1.83
N ALA A 35 -7.89 -14.23 -1.46
CA ALA A 35 -7.60 -14.61 -0.08
C ALA A 35 -7.62 -13.40 0.88
N MET A 36 -8.33 -13.56 2.00
CA MET A 36 -8.28 -12.62 3.11
C MET A 36 -6.93 -12.71 3.85
N PHE A 37 -6.47 -11.56 4.33
CA PHE A 37 -5.32 -11.41 5.20
C PHE A 37 -5.78 -11.63 6.63
N GLY A 38 -5.16 -12.58 7.34
CA GLY A 38 -5.44 -12.84 8.75
C GLY A 38 -4.22 -12.64 9.63
N GLY A 39 -4.46 -12.37 10.91
CA GLY A 39 -3.42 -12.20 11.93
C GLY A 39 -3.01 -10.75 12.10
N GLU A 40 -1.71 -10.49 12.13
CA GLU A 40 -1.13 -9.15 12.29
C GLU A 40 -0.91 -8.46 10.93
N ILE A 41 -1.57 -7.30 10.75
CA ILE A 41 -1.61 -6.59 9.48
C ILE A 41 -1.27 -5.12 9.70
N GLU A 42 -0.31 -4.63 8.94
CA GLU A 42 0.00 -3.20 8.86
C GLU A 42 -0.77 -2.59 7.69
N VAL A 43 -1.33 -1.39 7.91
CA VAL A 43 -2.06 -0.63 6.89
C VAL A 43 -1.45 0.76 6.75
N ASP A 44 -1.24 1.20 5.51
CA ASP A 44 -0.62 2.50 5.22
C ASP A 44 -1.05 3.07 3.85
N GLU A 45 -0.90 4.38 3.66
CA GLU A 45 -1.10 5.06 2.39
C GLU A 45 0.17 5.71 1.85
N SER A 46 0.47 5.42 0.59
CA SER A 46 1.58 6.03 -0.15
C SER A 46 1.08 6.91 -1.30
N TYR A 47 1.84 7.95 -1.62
CA TYR A 47 1.50 8.94 -2.67
C TYR A 47 2.56 8.98 -3.75
N PHE A 48 2.21 8.51 -4.96
CA PHE A 48 3.13 8.37 -6.08
C PHE A 48 2.93 9.45 -7.14
N GLY A 49 4.00 9.77 -7.89
CA GLY A 49 3.94 10.73 -8.98
C GLY A 49 4.00 12.20 -8.55
N GLY A 50 3.63 13.09 -9.49
CA GLY A 50 3.76 14.55 -9.37
C GLY A 50 5.15 15.07 -9.79
N ARG A 51 5.18 16.07 -10.66
CA ARG A 51 6.39 16.83 -11.02
C ARG A 51 6.71 17.74 -9.80
N ARG A 52 7.70 17.42 -8.95
CA ARG A 52 8.03 18.21 -7.72
C ARG A 52 8.26 19.70 -8.08
N LYS A 53 7.81 20.73 -7.34
CA LYS A 53 7.65 20.97 -5.88
C LYS A 53 6.18 21.16 -5.43
N GLY A 54 5.85 20.76 -4.20
CA GLY A 54 4.52 20.94 -3.57
C GLY A 54 4.38 20.23 -2.21
N ARG A 55 3.22 20.36 -1.55
CA ARG A 55 2.95 19.76 -0.21
C ARG A 55 3.25 18.24 -0.19
N ARG A 56 3.76 17.74 0.94
CA ARG A 56 3.97 16.31 1.20
C ARG A 56 2.66 15.68 1.73
N GLY A 57 2.49 14.38 1.52
CA GLY A 57 1.34 13.62 2.02
C GLY A 57 0.00 13.90 1.31
N ARG A 58 -1.09 13.62 2.03
CA ARG A 58 -2.49 13.81 1.63
C ARG A 58 -2.74 15.24 1.11
N GLY A 59 -3.48 15.37 0.00
CA GLY A 59 -3.81 16.67 -0.61
C GLY A 59 -2.71 17.28 -1.48
N ALA A 60 -1.62 16.55 -1.73
CA ALA A 60 -0.62 16.95 -2.72
C ALA A 60 -1.17 16.79 -4.14
N GLY A 61 -1.46 17.90 -4.81
CA GLY A 61 -1.97 17.91 -6.19
C GLY A 61 -1.06 17.14 -7.15
N GLY A 62 -1.68 16.38 -8.06
CA GLY A 62 -0.97 15.60 -9.08
C GLY A 62 -0.28 14.33 -8.57
N LYS A 63 -0.58 13.88 -7.35
CA LYS A 63 -0.15 12.56 -6.85
C LYS A 63 -1.29 11.56 -6.87
N ILE A 64 -0.94 10.30 -7.10
CA ILE A 64 -1.83 9.14 -7.09
C ILE A 64 -1.71 8.48 -5.71
N PRO A 65 -2.79 8.42 -4.91
CA PRO A 65 -2.77 7.69 -3.65
C PRO A 65 -2.91 6.18 -3.89
N VAL A 66 -2.17 5.42 -3.09
CA VAL A 66 -2.19 3.95 -3.09
C VAL A 66 -2.30 3.50 -1.64
N PHE A 67 -3.28 2.65 -1.37
CA PHE A 67 -3.46 2.01 -0.08
C PHE A 67 -2.76 0.65 -0.06
N GLY A 68 -2.04 0.33 1.02
CA GLY A 68 -1.33 -0.93 1.21
C GLY A 68 -1.82 -1.67 2.45
N LEU A 69 -1.94 -2.99 2.33
CA LEU A 69 -2.10 -3.95 3.43
C LEU A 69 -0.88 -4.87 3.43
N LEU A 70 -0.17 -4.96 4.55
CA LEU A 70 1.01 -5.82 4.69
C LEU A 70 0.79 -6.81 5.83
N LYS A 71 0.78 -8.11 5.52
CA LYS A 71 0.88 -9.13 6.56
C LYS A 71 2.33 -9.22 7.02
N ARG A 72 2.59 -9.12 8.33
CA ARG A 72 3.95 -9.28 8.87
C ARG A 72 4.54 -10.62 8.43
N GLY A 73 5.72 -10.60 7.79
CA GLY A 73 6.38 -11.80 7.26
C GLY A 73 5.64 -12.48 6.10
N GLY A 74 4.67 -11.82 5.50
CA GLY A 74 3.79 -12.37 4.47
C GLY A 74 3.72 -11.51 3.20
N LYS A 75 2.57 -11.60 2.53
CA LYS A 75 2.31 -10.89 1.27
C LYS A 75 1.87 -9.45 1.52
N VAL A 76 1.95 -8.64 0.48
CA VAL A 76 1.43 -7.27 0.42
C VAL A 76 0.27 -7.21 -0.57
N TYR A 77 -0.77 -6.48 -0.22
CA TYR A 77 -1.84 -6.08 -1.13
C TYR A 77 -1.80 -4.56 -1.31
N THR A 78 -1.91 -4.09 -2.54
CA THR A 78 -1.94 -2.64 -2.83
C THR A 78 -3.07 -2.30 -3.77
N LYS A 79 -3.72 -1.16 -3.54
CA LYS A 79 -4.81 -0.66 -4.39
C LYS A 79 -4.69 0.83 -4.61
N ILE A 80 -4.76 1.25 -5.87
CA ILE A 80 -4.93 2.66 -6.22
C ILE A 80 -6.30 3.11 -5.72
N ILE A 81 -6.33 4.22 -4.97
CA ILE A 81 -7.55 4.75 -4.36
C ILE A 81 -7.76 6.21 -4.79
N PRO A 82 -9.01 6.68 -4.91
CA PRO A 82 -9.30 8.07 -5.29
C PRO A 82 -8.90 9.06 -4.19
N ASN A 83 -8.98 8.65 -2.92
CA ASN A 83 -8.55 9.39 -1.74
C ASN A 83 -8.48 8.41 -0.55
N ALA A 84 -7.85 8.85 0.55
CA ALA A 84 -7.67 8.05 1.75
C ALA A 84 -8.85 8.12 2.74
N SER A 85 -10.04 8.60 2.35
CA SER A 85 -11.14 8.70 3.32
C SER A 85 -11.54 7.34 3.89
N SER A 86 -12.03 7.32 5.13
CA SER A 86 -12.59 6.14 5.78
C SER A 86 -13.63 5.42 4.91
N ALA A 87 -14.47 6.17 4.20
CA ALA A 87 -15.48 5.64 3.29
C ALA A 87 -14.90 4.81 2.13
N ILE A 88 -13.66 5.09 1.72
CA ILE A 88 -12.95 4.33 0.70
C ILE A 88 -12.17 3.16 1.32
N LEU A 89 -11.53 3.40 2.46
CA LEU A 89 -10.63 2.44 3.10
C LEU A 89 -11.37 1.28 3.79
N MET A 90 -12.49 1.56 4.48
CA MET A 90 -13.24 0.54 5.23
C MET A 90 -13.74 -0.62 4.36
N PRO A 91 -14.43 -0.38 3.22
CA PRO A 91 -14.90 -1.48 2.37
C PRO A 91 -13.77 -2.27 1.71
N ILE A 92 -12.55 -1.72 1.64
CA ILE A 92 -11.38 -2.47 1.20
C ILE A 92 -10.92 -3.38 2.33
N MET A 93 -10.78 -2.85 3.54
CA MET A 93 -10.36 -3.63 4.71
C MET A 93 -11.32 -4.77 5.03
N GLU A 94 -12.64 -4.53 5.07
CA GLU A 94 -13.64 -5.57 5.36
C GLU A 94 -13.64 -6.73 4.36
N ARG A 95 -13.28 -6.47 3.09
CA ARG A 95 -13.17 -7.51 2.06
C ARG A 95 -11.84 -8.25 2.08
N ARG A 96 -10.80 -7.64 2.64
CA ARG A 96 -9.41 -8.11 2.53
C ARG A 96 -8.82 -8.57 3.83
N ILE A 97 -9.42 -8.25 4.97
CA ILE A 97 -8.92 -8.58 6.29
C ILE A 97 -9.93 -9.51 6.96
N ALA A 98 -9.45 -10.66 7.41
CA ALA A 98 -10.26 -11.60 8.16
C ALA A 98 -10.72 -10.95 9.49
N PRO A 99 -11.94 -11.24 9.96
CA PRO A 99 -12.40 -10.83 11.29
C PRO A 99 -11.40 -11.23 12.39
N ASP A 100 -11.41 -10.50 13.50
CA ASP A 100 -10.53 -10.72 14.67
C ASP A 100 -9.02 -10.53 14.41
N SER A 101 -8.65 -10.02 13.24
CA SER A 101 -7.26 -9.63 12.95
C SER A 101 -6.83 -8.40 13.75
N ILE A 102 -5.52 -8.29 13.95
CA ILE A 102 -4.87 -7.15 14.60
C ILE A 102 -4.37 -6.19 13.53
N ILE A 103 -4.90 -4.97 13.54
CA ILE A 103 -4.53 -3.92 12.58
C ILE A 103 -3.58 -2.93 13.25
N TYR A 104 -2.48 -2.64 12.57
CA TYR A 104 -1.54 -1.58 12.91
C TYR A 104 -1.61 -0.47 11.87
N SER A 105 -1.89 0.76 12.29
CA SER A 105 -1.85 1.94 11.41
C SER A 105 -1.04 3.07 12.05
N ASP A 106 -0.73 4.10 11.25
CA ASP A 106 -0.28 5.38 11.78
C ASP A 106 -1.40 6.07 12.59
N SER A 107 -1.07 7.10 13.36
CA SER A 107 -2.04 7.85 14.19
C SER A 107 -2.95 8.79 13.37
N TRP A 108 -3.21 8.52 12.10
CA TRP A 108 -4.06 9.39 11.28
C TRP A 108 -5.55 9.23 11.59
N LYS A 109 -6.25 10.37 11.64
CA LYS A 109 -7.69 10.45 11.95
C LYS A 109 -8.58 9.64 11.00
N GLY A 110 -8.16 9.42 9.76
CA GLY A 110 -8.94 8.60 8.80
C GLY A 110 -9.07 7.15 9.22
N TYR A 111 -8.16 6.65 10.06
CA TYR A 111 -8.21 5.33 10.67
C TYR A 111 -8.96 5.30 12.00
N ASN A 112 -9.51 6.42 12.49
CA ASN A 112 -10.32 6.41 13.72
C ASN A 112 -11.57 5.53 13.62
N VAL A 113 -12.03 5.26 12.39
CA VAL A 113 -13.13 4.34 12.12
C VAL A 113 -12.75 2.87 12.35
N LEU A 114 -11.45 2.55 12.50
CA LEU A 114 -10.99 1.19 12.77
C LEU A 114 -11.18 0.77 14.22
N ASP A 115 -11.56 1.68 15.10
CA ASP A 115 -11.95 1.39 16.49
C ASP A 115 -13.39 0.80 16.53
N VAL A 116 -13.67 -0.20 15.68
CA VAL A 116 -14.95 -0.92 15.56
C VAL A 116 -14.80 -2.38 15.98
N PRO A 117 -15.88 -3.06 16.42
CA PRO A 117 -15.78 -4.41 17.00
C PRO A 117 -15.14 -5.47 16.11
N ALA A 118 -15.12 -5.26 14.78
CA ALA A 118 -14.59 -6.22 13.82
C ALA A 118 -13.06 -6.38 13.86
N PHE A 119 -12.33 -5.41 14.41
CA PHE A 119 -10.86 -5.40 14.38
C PHE A 119 -10.25 -4.97 15.72
N LYS A 120 -9.10 -5.55 16.06
CA LYS A 120 -8.27 -5.05 17.16
C LYS A 120 -7.25 -4.06 16.61
N HIS A 121 -7.47 -2.77 16.84
CA HIS A 121 -6.67 -1.70 16.24
C HIS A 121 -5.63 -1.12 17.20
N PHE A 122 -4.37 -1.06 16.75
CA PHE A 122 -3.27 -0.41 17.43
C PHE A 122 -2.68 0.71 16.57
N ARG A 123 -2.57 1.91 17.13
CA ARG A 123 -1.88 3.02 16.49
C ARG A 123 -0.40 2.97 16.84
N ILE A 124 0.45 2.94 15.83
CA ILE A 124 1.90 3.00 16.01
C ILE A 124 2.33 4.48 15.95
N GLY A 125 2.79 5.01 17.08
CA GLY A 125 3.40 6.34 17.15
C GLY A 125 4.79 6.35 16.50
N THR A 126 5.25 7.54 16.05
CA THR A 126 6.49 7.77 15.28
C THR A 126 7.80 7.37 15.99
N ASN A 127 7.76 6.75 17.17
CA ASN A 127 8.93 6.39 17.97
C ASN A 127 9.05 4.89 18.32
N ILE A 128 8.17 4.00 17.80
CA ILE A 128 8.29 2.57 18.08
C ILE A 128 7.92 1.76 16.84
N VAL A 129 8.82 1.67 15.86
CA VAL A 129 9.29 0.42 15.24
C VAL A 129 10.48 0.77 14.35
N ASN A 130 11.62 0.09 14.55
CA ASN A 130 12.63 0.01 13.50
C ASN A 130 12.03 -0.79 12.33
N LEU A 131 11.89 -0.14 11.18
CA LEU A 131 12.00 -0.78 9.86
C LEU A 131 13.45 -0.67 9.40
#